data_AF-A0ABD2ER17-F1
#
_entry.id   AF-A0ABD2ER17-F1
#
_cell.length_a   1.000
_cell.length_b   1.000
_cell.length_c   1.000
_cell.angle_alpha   90.00
_cell.angle_beta   90.00
_cell.angle_gamma   90.00
#
_symmetry.space_group_name_H-M   'P 1'
#
loop_
_entity.id
_entity.type
_entity.pdbx_description
1 polymer ?
#
loop_
_entity_poly.entity_id
_entity_poly.type
_entity_poly.pdbx_seq_one_letter_code
_entity_poly.pdbx_strand_id
1 'polypeptide(L)' 'VKSKCICELCSCGRHHCPHLPTKIYDKTEKPCLLSEYTENYPLYHSYLPRESFKPRLEYQKGSIPMEGLTTAS' A
#
# COMPACT_ATOMS: atom_id res chain seq x y z
N VAL A 1 -16.21 41.23 31.88
CA VAL A 1 -15.61 42.10 30.84
C VAL A 1 -15.47 41.28 29.56
N LYS A 2 -16.15 41.63 28.46
CA LYS A 2 -16.02 40.91 27.19
C LYS A 2 -14.74 41.39 26.49
N SER A 3 -13.68 40.59 26.50
CA SER A 3 -12.45 40.86 25.75
C SER A 3 -12.73 40.69 24.26
N LYS A 4 -12.53 41.75 23.46
CA LYS A 4 -12.63 41.69 22.00
C LYS A 4 -11.46 40.83 21.46
N CYS A 5 -11.72 39.91 20.51
CA CYS A 5 -10.63 39.10 19.94
C CYS A 5 -9.75 39.98 19.04
N ILE A 6 -8.44 39.69 19.01
CA ILE A 6 -7.46 40.37 18.15
C ILE A 6 -7.74 40.19 16.65
N CYS A 7 -8.61 39.25 16.26
CA CYS A 7 -9.13 39.09 14.89
C CYS A 7 -9.72 40.39 14.33
N GLU A 8 -10.36 41.20 15.18
CA GLU A 8 -10.98 42.47 14.77
C GLU A 8 -9.96 43.56 14.42
N LEU A 9 -8.68 43.32 14.70
CA LEU A 9 -7.59 44.29 14.52
C LEU A 9 -6.47 43.76 13.60
N CYS A 10 -6.29 42.44 13.49
CA CYS A 10 -5.20 41.83 12.73
C CYS A 10 -5.70 40.77 11.75
N SER A 11 -5.42 40.98 10.45
CA SER A 11 -5.63 40.02 9.36
C SER A 11 -4.50 38.99 9.21
N CYS A 12 -3.49 39.03 10.09
CA CYS A 12 -2.30 38.18 10.06
C CYS A 12 -2.56 36.67 10.21
N GLY A 13 -3.76 36.25 10.64
CA GLY A 13 -4.21 34.85 10.68
C GLY A 13 -3.44 33.91 11.64
N ARG A 14 -2.43 34.42 12.37
CA ARG A 14 -1.52 33.63 13.22
C ARG A 14 -1.62 33.97 14.71
N HIS A 15 -2.81 34.31 15.19
CA HIS A 15 -3.04 34.55 16.61
C HIS A 15 -3.82 33.39 17.22
N HIS A 16 -3.64 33.18 18.52
CA HIS A 16 -4.44 32.22 19.29
C HIS A 16 -5.79 32.87 19.62
N CYS A 17 -6.79 32.78 18.72
CA CYS A 17 -8.12 33.28 19.03
C CYS A 17 -8.95 32.18 19.73
N PRO A 18 -9.80 32.56 20.72
CA PRO A 18 -10.83 31.68 21.26
C PRO A 18 -11.96 31.32 20.27
N HIS A 19 -12.00 31.92 19.07
CA HIS A 19 -12.92 31.49 18.03
C HIS A 19 -12.63 30.06 17.59
N LEU A 20 -13.69 29.30 17.26
CA LEU A 20 -13.55 27.97 16.69
C LEU A 20 -12.69 28.08 15.42
N PRO A 21 -11.68 27.22 15.21
CA PRO A 21 -10.82 27.31 14.04
C PRO A 21 -11.66 27.19 12.77
N THR A 22 -11.80 28.29 12.02
CA THR A 22 -12.35 28.29 10.66
C THR A 22 -11.26 27.79 9.72
N LYS A 23 -10.81 26.55 9.88
CA LYS A 23 -9.83 25.99 8.96
C LYS A 23 -10.52 25.83 7.61
N ILE A 24 -9.96 26.53 6.62
CA ILE A 24 -10.40 26.52 5.21
C ILE A 24 -10.26 25.10 4.61
N TYR A 25 -9.36 24.31 5.19
CA TYR A 25 -9.16 22.91 4.86
C TYR A 25 -9.75 22.07 5.97
N ASP A 26 -10.82 21.37 5.67
CA ASP A 26 -11.24 20.23 6.48
C ASP A 26 -10.06 19.28 6.58
N LYS A 27 -9.77 18.82 7.80
CA LYS A 27 -8.90 17.66 8.00
C LYS A 27 -9.69 16.40 7.62
N THR A 28 -10.27 16.38 6.44
CA THR A 28 -10.77 15.15 5.87
C THR A 28 -9.52 14.30 5.65
N GLU A 29 -9.35 13.29 6.51
CA GLU A 29 -8.35 12.21 6.36
C GLU A 29 -8.54 11.42 5.05
N LYS A 30 -9.49 11.84 4.21
CA LYS A 30 -9.77 11.25 2.92
C LYS A 30 -8.73 11.75 1.92
N PRO A 31 -7.92 10.85 1.34
CA PRO A 31 -7.00 11.22 0.27
C PRO A 31 -7.78 11.81 -0.91
N CYS A 32 -7.22 12.83 -1.54
CA CYS A 32 -7.76 13.38 -2.79
C CYS A 32 -7.74 12.28 -3.86
N LEU A 33 -8.91 11.78 -4.24
CA LEU A 33 -9.06 10.65 -5.18
C LEU A 33 -8.78 11.03 -6.64
N LEU A 34 -8.54 12.31 -6.93
CA LEU A 34 -8.37 12.85 -8.28
C LEU A 34 -7.04 13.62 -8.35
N SER A 35 -5.93 12.90 -8.27
CA SER A 35 -4.60 13.45 -8.50
C SER A 35 -3.90 12.70 -9.63
N GLU A 36 -2.93 13.35 -10.27
CA GLU A 36 -2.03 12.70 -11.22
C GLU A 36 -1.37 11.46 -10.59
N TYR A 37 -1.11 11.46 -9.28
CA TYR A 37 -0.54 10.33 -8.58
C TYR A 37 -1.48 9.11 -8.60
N THR A 38 -2.76 9.30 -8.27
CA THR A 38 -3.76 8.22 -8.28
C THR A 38 -4.09 7.73 -9.68
N GLU A 39 -3.92 8.59 -10.70
CA GLU A 39 -4.11 8.25 -12.11
C GLU A 39 -2.93 7.45 -12.67
N ASN A 40 -1.70 7.85 -12.35
CA ASN A 40 -0.48 7.18 -12.83
C ASN A 40 -0.14 5.92 -12.04
N TYR A 41 -0.55 5.82 -10.76
CA TYR A 41 -0.22 4.72 -9.87
C TYR A 41 -1.48 4.11 -9.22
N PRO A 42 -2.35 3.44 -10.01
CA PRO A 42 -3.50 2.75 -9.46
C PRO A 42 -3.06 1.56 -8.59
N LEU A 43 -3.89 1.20 -7.61
CA LEU A 43 -3.71 -0.03 -6.85
C LEU A 43 -3.97 -1.24 -7.77
N TYR A 44 -2.89 -1.85 -8.24
CA TYR A 44 -2.97 -3.12 -8.95
C TYR A 44 -3.55 -4.19 -8.01
N HIS A 45 -4.39 -5.10 -8.50
CA HIS A 45 -4.98 -6.15 -7.65
C HIS A 45 -4.21 -7.48 -7.78
N SER A 46 -3.31 -7.59 -8.74
CA SER A 46 -2.60 -8.83 -9.06
C SER A 46 -1.19 -8.84 -8.49
N TYR A 47 -1.08 -8.97 -7.16
CA TYR A 47 0.19 -9.23 -6.46
C TYR A 47 0.43 -10.72 -6.20
N LEU A 48 -0.46 -11.59 -6.69
CA LEU A 48 -0.29 -13.01 -6.46
C LEU A 48 1.05 -13.44 -7.04
N PRO A 49 1.88 -14.15 -6.26
CA PRO A 49 3.12 -14.71 -6.75
C PRO A 49 2.84 -15.50 -8.03
N ARG A 50 3.68 -15.30 -9.04
CA ARG A 50 3.56 -16.07 -10.27
C ARG A 50 3.70 -17.55 -9.97
N GLU A 51 2.90 -18.36 -10.65
CA GLU A 51 3.04 -19.82 -10.57
C GLU A 51 4.48 -20.25 -10.87
N SER A 52 4.97 -21.18 -10.06
CA SER A 52 6.33 -21.67 -10.19
C SER A 52 6.49 -22.44 -11.50
N PHE A 53 7.62 -22.24 -12.19
CA PHE A 53 8.02 -23.11 -13.30
C PHE A 53 8.58 -24.46 -12.84
N LYS A 54 8.55 -24.73 -11.54
CA LYS A 54 9.10 -25.95 -10.97
C LYS A 54 8.30 -27.14 -11.53
N PRO A 55 8.97 -28.15 -12.12
CA PRO A 55 8.31 -29.38 -12.49
C PRO A 55 7.54 -29.93 -11.28
N ARG A 56 6.32 -30.42 -11.53
CA ARG A 56 5.54 -31.07 -10.48
C ARG A 56 6.36 -32.25 -9.96
N LEU A 57 6.43 -32.39 -8.64
CA LEU A 57 7.03 -33.55 -7.99
C LEU A 57 6.07 -34.73 -8.13
N GLU A 58 5.75 -35.10 -9.37
CA GLU A 58 5.07 -36.34 -9.68
C GLU A 58 6.11 -37.45 -9.54
N TYR A 59 5.83 -38.41 -8.67
CA TYR A 59 6.71 -39.56 -8.46
C TYR A 59 6.88 -40.32 -9.77
N GLN A 60 8.05 -40.17 -10.40
CA GLN A 60 8.41 -40.98 -11.56
C GLN A 60 8.95 -42.32 -11.08
N LYS A 61 8.06 -43.30 -10.93
CA LYS A 61 8.45 -44.69 -10.71
C LYS A 61 9.19 -45.16 -11.97
N GLY A 62 10.45 -45.55 -11.84
CA GLY A 62 11.12 -46.32 -12.89
C GLY A 62 10.29 -47.58 -13.20
N SER A 63 9.90 -47.76 -14.46
CA SER A 63 9.06 -48.89 -14.87
C SER A 63 9.83 -50.22 -14.90
N ILE A 64 11.16 -50.15 -14.96
CA ILE A 64 12.04 -51.31 -15.17
C ILE A 64 12.83 -51.58 -13.88
N PRO A 65 12.88 -52.83 -13.39
CA PRO A 65 13.77 -53.19 -12.30
C PRO A 65 15.24 -53.02 -12.69
N MET A 66 16.10 -52.64 -11.75
CA MET A 66 17.53 -52.57 -11.99
C MET A 66 18.09 -53.97 -12.31
N GLU A 67 18.84 -54.08 -13.41
CA GLU A 67 19.55 -55.31 -13.76
C GLU A 67 20.74 -55.52 -12.82
N GLY A 68 20.86 -56.72 -12.24
CA GLY A 68 21.89 -57.08 -11.25
C GLY A 68 23.25 -57.48 -11.86
N LEU A 69 23.67 -56.87 -12.95
CA LEU A 69 24.95 -57.18 -13.60
C LEU A 69 26.11 -56.59 -12.77
N THR A 70 27.04 -57.44 -12.34
CA THR A 70 28.25 -57.04 -11.59
C THR A 70 29.50 -57.55 -12.31
N THR A 71 30.54 -56.72 -12.39
CA THR A 71 31.81 -57.01 -13.07
C THR A 71 32.87 -57.66 -12.17
N ALA A 72 32.48 -58.30 -11.07
CA ALA A 72 33.40 -59.01 -10.19
C ALA A 72 33.76 -60.38 -10.83
N SER A 73 34.92 -60.43 -11.47
CA SER A 73 35.59 -61.63 -11.99
C SER A 73 37.00 -61.74 -11.41
#